data_AF-A0A376MVA0-F1
#
_entry.id   AF-A0A376MVA0-F1
#
_cell.length_a   1.000
_cell.length_b   1.000
_cell.length_c   1.000
_cell.angle_alpha   90.00
_cell.angle_beta   90.00
_cell.angle_gamma   90.00
#
_symmetry.space_group_name_H-M   'P 1'
#
loop_
_entity.id
_entity.type
_entity.pdbx_description
1 polymer ?
#
loop_
_entity_poly.entity_id
_entity_poly.type
_entity_poly.pdbx_seq_one_letter_code
_entity_poly.pdbx_strand_id
1 'polypeptide(L)'
;MTLLACVSCWVWRPGSDNGWYTLRIGELKAMLALAGGDLEQALVWTEWTMEFNSSVFSPERANYYRCLQTLLLLAQEEDRQPLQYLNAFVRMYGADAVEAASAAMSGEAAFYGLQPVDCDLHAFAAHQSLLKAYEKLQRAKAAFWAK
;
A
#
# COMPACT_ATOMS: atom_id res chain seq x y z
N MET A 1 -25.76 -9.00 -10.75
CA MET A 1 -26.31 -8.98 -9.37
C MET A 1 -25.23 -9.00 -8.27
N THR A 2 -23.97 -9.31 -8.58
CA THR A 2 -22.85 -9.31 -7.61
C THR A 2 -22.38 -7.89 -7.22
N LEU A 3 -22.43 -6.94 -8.16
CA LEU A 3 -22.02 -5.54 -7.94
C LEU A 3 -22.90 -4.76 -6.93
N LEU A 4 -24.20 -5.07 -6.84
CA LEU A 4 -25.13 -4.38 -5.92
C LEU A 4 -24.93 -4.78 -4.45
N ALA A 5 -24.32 -5.94 -4.17
CA ALA A 5 -24.01 -6.37 -2.81
C ALA A 5 -22.73 -5.69 -2.26
N CYS A 6 -21.77 -5.33 -3.10
CA CYS A 6 -20.56 -4.64 -2.67
C CYS A 6 -20.83 -3.19 -2.24
N VAL A 7 -21.67 -2.45 -2.98
CA VAL A 7 -21.94 -1.03 -2.67
C VAL A 7 -22.83 -0.86 -1.43
N SER A 8 -23.70 -1.82 -1.15
CA SER A 8 -24.64 -1.73 -0.03
C SER A 8 -24.04 -2.13 1.32
N CYS A 9 -22.91 -2.84 1.35
CA CYS A 9 -22.37 -3.39 2.59
C CYS A 9 -21.22 -2.59 3.23
N TRP A 10 -20.52 -1.70 2.52
CA TRP A 10 -19.32 -1.01 3.08
C TRP A 10 -18.34 -1.96 3.82
N VAL A 11 -18.35 -3.27 3.49
CA VAL A 11 -17.51 -4.25 4.18
C VAL A 11 -16.24 -4.43 3.37
N TRP A 12 -15.25 -3.60 3.64
CA TRP A 12 -13.89 -3.82 3.16
C TRP A 12 -13.12 -4.58 4.24
N ARG A 13 -12.61 -5.77 3.91
CA ARG A 13 -11.80 -6.59 4.83
C ARG A 13 -10.63 -7.21 4.06
N PRO A 14 -9.52 -6.46 3.91
CA PRO A 14 -8.38 -6.92 3.11
C PRO A 14 -7.65 -8.11 3.76
N GLY A 15 -7.84 -8.40 5.06
CA GLY A 15 -6.98 -9.35 5.78
C GLY A 15 -5.86 -8.58 6.49
N SER A 16 -5.15 -9.23 7.41
CA SER A 16 -4.10 -8.59 8.24
C SER A 16 -2.69 -8.72 7.65
N ASP A 17 -2.58 -9.38 6.50
CA ASP A 17 -1.38 -9.91 5.88
C ASP A 17 -0.96 -9.14 4.61
N ASN A 18 -1.56 -7.98 4.35
CA ASN A 18 -1.29 -7.20 3.15
C ASN A 18 -1.21 -5.70 3.41
N GLY A 19 -0.49 -4.99 2.54
CA GLY A 19 -0.21 -3.56 2.69
C GLY A 19 -1.46 -2.68 2.73
N TRP A 20 -2.57 -3.19 2.19
CA TRP A 20 -3.90 -2.61 2.28
C TRP A 20 -4.37 -2.43 3.73
N TYR A 21 -4.07 -3.36 4.65
CA TYR A 21 -4.56 -3.29 6.04
C TYR A 21 -4.11 -2.02 6.79
N THR A 22 -2.89 -1.58 6.56
CA THR A 22 -2.31 -0.40 7.22
C THR A 22 -2.38 0.86 6.36
N LEU A 23 -2.91 0.76 5.14
CA LEU A 23 -2.94 1.86 4.17
C LEU A 23 -3.87 2.97 4.67
N ARG A 24 -3.29 4.15 4.92
CA ARG A 24 -4.05 5.37 5.22
C ARG A 24 -4.10 6.31 4.01
N ILE A 25 -5.02 7.28 4.02
CA ILE A 25 -5.10 8.30 2.96
C ILE A 25 -3.77 9.07 2.81
N GLY A 26 -3.05 9.36 3.89
CA GLY A 26 -1.75 10.02 3.79
C GLY A 26 -0.70 9.18 3.04
N GLU A 27 -0.67 7.87 3.27
CA GLU A 27 0.22 6.95 2.56
C GLU A 27 -0.16 6.83 1.08
N LEU A 28 -1.46 6.78 0.77
CA LEU A 28 -1.93 6.80 -0.62
C LEU A 28 -1.52 8.08 -1.35
N LYS A 29 -1.56 9.24 -0.66
CA LYS A 29 -1.08 10.51 -1.24
C LYS A 29 0.43 10.47 -1.53
N ALA A 30 1.24 9.85 -0.66
CA ALA A 30 2.66 9.66 -0.94
C ALA A 30 2.87 8.82 -2.20
N MET A 31 2.16 7.70 -2.34
CA MET A 31 2.26 6.83 -3.52
C MET A 31 1.80 7.54 -4.81
N LEU A 32 0.73 8.33 -4.74
CA LEU A 32 0.26 9.11 -5.89
C LEU A 32 1.23 10.22 -6.28
N ALA A 33 1.86 10.88 -5.30
CA ALA A 33 2.89 11.90 -5.56
C ALA A 33 4.12 11.28 -6.23
N LEU A 34 4.57 10.10 -5.77
CA LEU A 34 5.64 9.32 -6.40
C LEU A 34 5.30 8.92 -7.84
N ALA A 35 4.08 8.42 -8.08
CA ALA A 35 3.63 8.09 -9.43
C ALA A 35 3.49 9.33 -10.33
N GLY A 36 3.19 10.49 -9.75
CA GLY A 36 3.12 11.78 -10.45
C GLY A 36 4.47 12.47 -10.65
N GLY A 37 5.57 11.91 -10.11
CA GLY A 37 6.90 12.51 -10.15
C GLY A 37 7.07 13.75 -9.26
N ASP A 38 6.13 14.02 -8.36
CA ASP A 38 6.21 15.14 -7.42
C ASP A 38 6.93 14.69 -6.14
N LEU A 39 8.26 14.84 -6.14
CA LEU A 39 9.13 14.38 -5.05
C LEU A 39 8.99 15.22 -3.77
N GLU A 40 8.64 16.51 -3.89
CA GLU A 40 8.40 17.39 -2.74
C GLU A 40 7.18 16.93 -1.95
N GLN A 41 6.04 16.75 -2.63
CA GLN A 41 4.84 16.23 -1.97
C GLN A 41 5.05 14.80 -1.49
N ALA A 42 5.76 13.96 -2.26
CA ALA A 42 6.08 12.61 -1.84
C ALA A 42 6.85 12.57 -0.52
N LEU A 43 7.83 13.46 -0.32
CA LEU A 43 8.59 13.55 0.93
C LEU A 43 7.68 13.89 2.11
N VAL A 44 6.88 14.96 2.00
CA VAL A 44 5.98 15.40 3.07
C VAL A 44 5.04 14.28 3.51
N TRP A 45 4.42 13.58 2.55
CA TRP A 45 3.51 12.49 2.86
C TRP A 45 4.22 11.22 3.34
N THR A 46 5.47 10.99 2.93
CA THR A 46 6.31 9.89 3.42
C THR A 46 6.72 10.10 4.87
N GLU A 47 7.10 11.33 5.25
CA GLU A 47 7.39 11.70 6.63
C GLU A 47 6.16 11.53 7.53
N TRP A 48 5.01 12.05 7.08
CA TRP A 48 3.75 11.85 7.77
C TRP A 48 3.41 10.36 7.94
N THR A 49 3.66 9.55 6.90
CA THR A 49 3.44 8.10 6.96
C THR A 49 4.34 7.43 7.98
N MET A 50 5.60 7.83 8.08
CA MET A 50 6.52 7.32 9.10
C MET A 50 6.11 7.75 10.52
N GLU A 51 5.71 9.00 10.71
CA GLU A 51 5.31 9.52 12.01
C GLU A 51 4.07 8.80 12.56
N PHE A 52 3.06 8.59 11.71
CA PHE A 52 1.76 8.06 12.16
C PHE A 52 1.57 6.54 11.98
N ASN A 53 2.34 5.88 11.10
CA ASN A 53 2.15 4.46 10.79
C ASN A 53 3.37 3.57 11.10
N SER A 54 4.53 4.12 11.50
CA SER A 54 5.71 3.30 11.81
C SER A 54 5.46 2.25 12.89
N SER A 55 4.55 2.50 13.85
CA SER A 55 4.21 1.58 14.94
C SER A 55 3.35 0.39 14.51
N VAL A 56 2.65 0.48 13.37
CA VAL A 56 1.76 -0.59 12.87
C VAL A 56 2.36 -1.38 11.71
N PHE A 57 3.51 -0.94 11.19
CA PHE A 57 4.18 -1.59 10.07
C PHE A 57 5.00 -2.80 10.50
N SER A 58 5.11 -3.77 9.59
CA SER A 58 6.10 -4.84 9.72
C SER A 58 7.52 -4.24 9.66
N PRO A 59 8.53 -4.90 10.26
CA PRO A 59 9.92 -4.43 10.22
C PRO A 59 10.43 -4.19 8.79
N GLU A 60 10.03 -5.04 7.84
CA GLU A 60 10.38 -4.94 6.42
C GLU A 60 9.79 -3.66 5.78
N ARG A 61 8.52 -3.35 6.07
CA ARG A 61 7.85 -2.17 5.51
C ARG A 61 8.36 -0.88 6.15
N ALA A 62 8.61 -0.90 7.46
CA ALA A 62 9.27 0.21 8.15
C ALA A 62 10.68 0.47 7.60
N ASN A 63 11.42 -0.58 7.26
CA ASN A 63 12.72 -0.46 6.62
C ASN A 63 12.63 0.18 5.23
N TYR A 64 11.68 -0.25 4.41
CA TYR A 64 11.39 0.35 3.11
C TYR A 64 11.09 1.85 3.21
N TYR A 65 10.18 2.28 4.10
CA TYR A 65 9.84 3.69 4.26
C TYR A 65 11.02 4.55 4.74
N ARG A 66 11.87 4.01 5.63
CA ARG A 66 13.11 4.70 6.04
C ARG A 66 14.08 4.87 4.88
N CYS A 67 14.20 3.86 4.01
CA CYS A 67 15.01 3.94 2.80
C CYS A 67 14.46 5.00 1.84
N LEU A 68 13.15 4.95 1.56
CA LEU A 68 12.47 5.89 0.69
C LEU A 68 12.59 7.34 1.18
N GLN A 69 12.37 7.59 2.47
CA GLN A 69 12.55 8.92 3.06
C GLN A 69 13.97 9.44 2.82
N THR A 70 14.98 8.60 3.04
CA THR A 70 16.38 8.98 2.89
C THR A 70 16.74 9.26 1.44
N LEU A 71 16.22 8.48 0.50
CA LEU A 71 16.41 8.73 -0.92
C LEU A 71 15.71 10.00 -1.39
N LEU A 72 14.50 10.29 -0.87
CA LEU A 72 13.79 11.54 -1.16
C LEU A 72 14.52 12.76 -0.59
N LEU A 73 15.05 12.69 0.63
CA LEU A 73 15.89 13.73 1.21
C LEU A 73 17.15 13.97 0.37
N LEU A 74 17.78 12.89 -0.11
CA LEU A 74 18.93 13.00 -0.99
C LEU A 74 18.59 13.60 -2.35
N ALA A 75 17.39 13.35 -2.89
CA ALA A 75 16.94 13.94 -4.14
C ALA A 75 16.76 15.47 -4.07
N GLN A 76 16.53 16.02 -2.87
CA GLN A 76 16.45 17.46 -2.63
C GLN A 76 17.84 18.13 -2.47
N GLU A 77 18.89 17.35 -2.28
CA GLU A 77 20.26 17.86 -2.12
C GLU A 77 20.96 17.92 -3.49
N GLU A 78 20.87 19.07 -4.17
CA GLU A 78 21.45 19.26 -5.52
C GLU A 78 22.99 19.11 -5.56
N ASP A 79 23.68 19.37 -4.44
CA ASP A 79 25.14 19.28 -4.34
C ASP A 79 25.68 17.86 -4.11
N ARG A 80 24.81 16.87 -3.86
CA ARG A 80 25.21 15.51 -3.49
C ARG A 80 24.98 14.54 -4.64
N GLN A 81 26.00 13.76 -4.97
CA GLN A 81 25.89 12.72 -5.99
C GLN A 81 25.22 11.46 -5.43
N PRO A 82 24.06 11.02 -5.95
CA PRO A 82 23.32 9.87 -5.41
C PRO A 82 24.13 8.56 -5.42
N LEU A 83 24.95 8.37 -6.44
CA LEU A 83 25.80 7.20 -6.63
C LEU A 83 26.81 6.98 -5.51
N GLN A 84 27.24 8.05 -4.83
CA GLN A 84 28.22 7.95 -3.73
C GLN A 84 27.60 7.31 -2.48
N TYR A 85 26.30 7.47 -2.28
CA TYR A 85 25.59 6.99 -1.09
C TYR A 85 24.93 5.62 -1.29
N LEU A 86 24.79 5.16 -2.54
CA LEU A 86 24.13 3.90 -2.86
C LEU A 86 24.73 2.71 -2.10
N ASN A 87 26.06 2.61 -2.04
CA ASN A 87 26.74 1.54 -1.29
C ASN A 87 26.44 1.57 0.22
N ALA A 88 26.31 2.77 0.80
CA ALA A 88 25.96 2.92 2.21
C ALA A 88 24.50 2.52 2.46
N PHE A 89 23.59 2.90 1.55
CA PHE A 89 22.18 2.53 1.64
C PHE A 89 21.95 1.04 1.48
N VAL A 90 22.64 0.38 0.55
CA VAL A 90 22.54 -1.09 0.38
C VAL A 90 23.01 -1.81 1.64
N ARG A 91 24.04 -1.31 2.33
CA ARG A 91 24.49 -1.88 3.61
C ARG A 91 23.52 -1.65 4.76
N MET A 92 22.81 -0.51 4.77
CA MET A 92 21.94 -0.13 5.88
C MET A 92 20.52 -0.68 5.75
N TYR A 93 19.97 -0.67 4.53
CA TYR A 93 18.59 -1.05 4.24
C TYR A 93 18.47 -2.38 3.49
N GLY A 94 19.55 -2.88 2.91
CA GLY A 94 19.53 -4.04 2.01
C GLY A 94 19.32 -3.64 0.55
N ALA A 95 19.76 -4.50 -0.38
CA ALA A 95 19.64 -4.26 -1.81
C ALA A 95 18.17 -4.17 -2.25
N ASP A 96 17.33 -5.12 -1.80
CA ASP A 96 15.93 -5.21 -2.18
C ASP A 96 15.13 -3.94 -1.82
N ALA A 97 15.39 -3.36 -0.65
CA ALA A 97 14.71 -2.15 -0.19
C ALA A 97 15.13 -0.91 -1.00
N VAL A 98 16.43 -0.81 -1.34
CA VAL A 98 16.96 0.30 -2.14
C VAL A 98 16.45 0.22 -3.58
N GLU A 99 16.42 -0.98 -4.16
CA GLU A 99 15.89 -1.20 -5.50
C GLU A 99 14.40 -0.87 -5.55
N ALA A 100 13.61 -1.38 -4.62
CA ALA A 100 12.18 -1.09 -4.54
C ALA A 100 11.89 0.41 -4.35
N ALA A 101 12.63 1.09 -3.46
CA ALA A 101 12.43 2.51 -3.22
C ALA A 101 12.85 3.36 -4.44
N SER A 102 13.90 2.93 -5.15
CA SER A 102 14.34 3.58 -6.39
C SER A 102 13.31 3.41 -7.52
N ALA A 103 12.72 2.21 -7.66
CA ALA A 103 11.63 1.94 -8.60
C ALA A 103 10.33 2.70 -8.25
N ALA A 104 10.10 2.97 -6.96
CA ALA A 104 8.99 3.83 -6.53
C ALA A 104 9.25 5.29 -6.88
N MET A 105 10.48 5.79 -6.70
CA MET A 105 10.87 7.15 -7.08
C MET A 105 10.84 7.41 -8.58
N SER A 106 11.15 6.41 -9.41
CA SER A 106 11.01 6.51 -10.87
C SER A 106 9.55 6.48 -11.34
N GLY A 107 8.61 6.19 -10.43
CA GLY A 107 7.19 6.04 -10.74
C GLY A 107 6.80 4.69 -11.36
N GLU A 108 7.76 3.80 -11.62
CA GLU A 108 7.51 2.47 -12.20
C GLU A 108 6.74 1.56 -11.24
N ALA A 109 7.08 1.62 -9.94
CA ALA A 109 6.49 0.77 -8.90
C ALA A 109 6.12 1.56 -7.64
N ALA A 110 5.40 2.69 -7.82
CA ALA A 110 5.01 3.56 -6.71
C ALA A 110 4.13 2.88 -5.65
N PHE A 111 3.42 1.80 -6.00
CA PHE A 111 2.49 1.08 -5.13
C PHE A 111 3.15 -0.11 -4.41
N TYR A 112 4.10 0.18 -3.52
CA TYR A 112 4.83 -0.85 -2.78
C TYR A 112 3.95 -1.61 -1.77
N GLY A 113 3.94 -2.95 -1.88
CA GLY A 113 3.17 -3.85 -1.00
C GLY A 113 1.66 -3.91 -1.29
N LEU A 114 1.21 -3.31 -2.39
CA LEU A 114 -0.18 -3.37 -2.85
C LEU A 114 -0.26 -4.37 -4.02
N GLN A 115 -0.71 -5.60 -3.73
CA GLN A 115 -1.08 -6.51 -4.81
C GLN A 115 -2.26 -5.95 -5.62
N PRO A 116 -2.27 -6.11 -6.95
CA PRO A 116 -3.42 -5.74 -7.77
C PRO A 116 -4.65 -6.54 -7.32
N VAL A 117 -5.74 -5.83 -7.06
CA VAL A 117 -7.00 -6.41 -6.60
C VAL A 117 -7.97 -6.40 -7.76
N ASP A 118 -8.53 -7.57 -8.06
CA ASP A 118 -9.60 -7.77 -9.02
C ASP A 118 -10.95 -7.27 -8.48
N CYS A 119 -11.89 -6.93 -9.37
CA CYS A 119 -13.21 -6.42 -8.96
C CYS A 119 -14.01 -7.41 -8.09
N ASP A 120 -13.71 -8.71 -8.20
CA ASP A 120 -14.31 -9.77 -7.40
C ASP A 120 -13.54 -10.06 -6.09
N LEU A 121 -12.48 -9.29 -5.82
CA LEU A 121 -11.66 -9.34 -4.61
C LEU A 121 -11.15 -10.76 -4.30
N HIS A 122 -10.82 -11.55 -5.31
CA HIS A 122 -10.23 -12.88 -5.16
C HIS A 122 -8.90 -12.83 -4.40
N ALA A 123 -8.16 -11.72 -4.50
CA ALA A 123 -6.92 -11.49 -3.78
C ALA A 123 -7.06 -11.49 -2.24
N PHE A 124 -8.28 -11.37 -1.68
CA PHE A 124 -8.50 -11.30 -0.23
C PHE A 124 -9.26 -12.53 0.30
N ALA A 125 -8.52 -13.50 0.85
CA ALA A 125 -9.10 -14.70 1.45
C ALA A 125 -10.12 -14.39 2.58
N ALA A 126 -9.85 -13.35 3.37
CA ALA A 126 -10.77 -12.89 4.41
C ALA A 126 -12.10 -12.38 3.82
N HIS A 127 -12.05 -11.65 2.71
CA HIS A 127 -13.23 -11.14 2.03
C HIS A 127 -14.05 -12.26 1.38
N GLN A 128 -13.38 -13.23 0.74
CA GLN A 128 -14.03 -14.43 0.19
C GLN A 128 -14.76 -15.25 1.26
N SER A 129 -14.21 -15.33 2.48
CA SER A 129 -14.89 -16.00 3.60
C SER A 129 -16.19 -15.29 3.99
N LEU A 130 -16.19 -13.95 3.93
CA LEU A 130 -17.36 -13.12 4.25
C LEU A 130 -18.43 -13.22 3.15
N LEU A 131 -18.04 -13.22 1.87
CA LEU A 131 -18.95 -13.44 0.75
C LEU A 131 -19.64 -14.82 0.85
N LYS A 132 -18.91 -15.88 1.21
CA LYS A 132 -19.49 -17.21 1.45
C LYS A 132 -20.49 -17.23 2.61
N ALA A 133 -20.23 -16.47 3.67
CA ALA A 133 -21.19 -16.34 4.76
C ALA A 133 -22.44 -15.54 4.33
N TYR A 134 -22.24 -14.48 3.55
CA TYR A 134 -23.31 -13.64 3.02
C TYR A 134 -24.20 -14.39 2.02
N GLU A 135 -23.61 -15.23 1.15
CA GLU A 135 -24.37 -16.06 0.21
C GLU A 135 -25.40 -16.97 0.90
N LYS A 136 -25.05 -17.55 2.05
CA LYS A 136 -25.99 -18.37 2.84
C LYS A 136 -27.21 -17.54 3.26
N LEU A 137 -26.98 -16.30 3.64
CA LEU A 137 -28.00 -15.37 4.09
C LEU A 137 -28.86 -14.86 2.91
N GLN A 138 -28.24 -14.64 1.75
CA GLN A 138 -28.97 -14.28 0.52
C GLN A 138 -29.85 -15.41 0.00
N ARG A 139 -29.39 -16.67 0.07
CA ARG A 139 -30.23 -17.84 -0.25
C ARG A 139 -31.42 -17.95 0.69
N ALA A 140 -31.22 -17.70 1.99
CA ALA A 140 -32.30 -17.69 2.97
C ALA A 140 -33.33 -16.56 2.70
N LYS A 141 -32.88 -15.35 2.37
CA LYS A 141 -33.76 -14.23 1.99
C LYS A 141 -34.57 -14.53 0.72
N ALA A 142 -33.92 -15.08 -0.32
CA ALA A 142 -34.60 -15.45 -1.56
C ALA A 142 -35.69 -16.51 -1.32
N ALA A 143 -35.40 -17.53 -0.51
CA ALA A 143 -36.37 -18.55 -0.14
C ALA A 143 -37.54 -17.99 0.71
N PHE A 144 -37.28 -16.97 1.55
CA PHE A 144 -38.31 -16.32 2.35
C PHE A 144 -39.22 -15.40 1.52
N TRP A 145 -38.67 -14.64 0.57
CA TRP A 145 -39.42 -13.70 -0.29
C TRP A 145 -40.08 -14.36 -1.51
N ALA A 146 -39.67 -15.58 -1.89
CA ALA A 146 -40.33 -16.38 -2.92
C ALA A 146 -41.58 -17.11 -2.41
N LYS A 147 -41.93 -16.92 -1.15
CA LYS A 147 -43.08 -17.50 -0.47
C LYS A 147 -44.15 -16.43 -0.26
#